data_AF-A0A1I8NZG4-F1
#
_entry.id   AF-A0A1I8NZG4-F1
#
_cell.length_a   1.000
_cell.length_b   1.000
_cell.length_c   1.000
_cell.angle_alpha   90.00
_cell.angle_beta   90.00
_cell.angle_gamma   90.00
#
_symmetry.space_group_name_H-M   'P 1'
#
loop_
_entity.id
_entity.type
_entity.pdbx_description
1 polymer ?
#
loop_
_entity_poly.entity_id
_entity_poly.type
_entity_poly.pdbx_seq_one_letter_code
_entity_poly.pdbx_strand_id
1 'polypeptide(L)'
;YVADRDFVPEKIKSASTACEGICHWVRAMDVYDKVARIVMPKKAALAEAENELASQMEKLNAKRAELQVILDKLQKLNDFFAEKSRQKKGLEDEIDNCEKKLNRAEKLLGGLGGEKTRWSETAQNLHRSISNIVGDVLLAGGCTAYLGFFPTE
;
A
#
# COMPACT_ATOMS: atom_id res chain seq x y z
N TYR A 1 -9.58 6.14 -79.81
CA TYR A 1 -8.78 4.93 -80.13
C TYR A 1 -9.09 3.76 -79.22
N VAL A 2 -8.95 3.84 -77.88
CA VAL A 2 -9.24 2.68 -77.00
C VAL A 2 -10.74 2.30 -76.95
N ALA A 3 -11.65 3.26 -77.20
CA ALA A 3 -13.10 3.02 -77.32
C ALA A 3 -13.53 2.46 -78.68
N ASP A 4 -12.60 2.30 -79.61
CA ASP A 4 -12.88 1.79 -80.96
C ASP A 4 -13.05 0.26 -80.94
N ARG A 5 -14.07 -0.27 -81.63
CA ARG A 5 -14.41 -1.70 -81.67
C ARG A 5 -13.38 -2.53 -82.45
N ASP A 6 -12.52 -1.88 -83.21
CA ASP A 6 -11.44 -2.52 -83.96
C ASP A 6 -10.09 -2.54 -83.23
N PHE A 7 -9.96 -1.79 -82.12
CA PHE A 7 -8.75 -1.75 -81.28
C PHE A 7 -8.73 -2.89 -80.24
N VAL A 8 -8.81 -4.12 -80.73
CA VAL A 8 -8.82 -5.34 -79.91
C VAL A 8 -7.58 -6.17 -80.25
N PRO A 9 -6.84 -6.70 -79.25
CA PRO A 9 -5.60 -7.43 -79.50
C PRO A 9 -5.74 -8.60 -80.48
N GLU A 10 -6.85 -9.33 -80.38
CA GLU A 10 -7.22 -10.44 -81.29
C GLU A 10 -7.25 -10.02 -82.77
N LYS A 11 -7.71 -8.79 -83.06
CA LYS A 11 -7.76 -8.24 -84.44
C LYS A 11 -6.43 -7.67 -84.90
N ILE A 12 -5.61 -7.14 -83.99
CA ILE A 12 -4.31 -6.53 -84.31
C ILE A 12 -3.23 -7.61 -84.51
N LYS A 13 -3.41 -8.76 -83.87
CA LYS A 13 -2.57 -9.96 -84.03
C LYS A 13 -2.46 -10.44 -85.48
N SER A 14 -3.53 -10.31 -86.27
CA SER A 14 -3.50 -10.69 -87.69
C SER A 14 -2.59 -9.80 -88.53
N ALA A 15 -2.28 -8.60 -88.06
CA ALA A 15 -1.33 -7.69 -88.72
C ALA A 15 0.10 -7.85 -88.16
N SER A 16 0.27 -8.01 -86.84
CA SER A 16 1.57 -8.26 -86.21
C SER A 16 1.46 -8.68 -84.75
N THR A 17 2.21 -9.72 -84.36
CA THR A 17 2.35 -10.20 -82.97
C THR A 17 3.07 -9.21 -82.06
N ALA A 18 4.00 -8.41 -82.59
CA ALA A 18 4.63 -7.34 -81.81
C ALA A 18 3.63 -6.21 -81.50
N CYS A 19 2.73 -5.91 -82.43
CA CYS A 19 1.67 -4.91 -82.25
C CYS A 19 0.56 -5.37 -81.28
N GLU A 20 0.34 -6.68 -81.13
CA GLU A 20 -0.58 -7.27 -80.14
C GLU A 20 -0.18 -6.92 -78.69
N GLY A 21 1.13 -7.02 -78.37
CA GLY A 21 1.67 -6.68 -77.06
C GLY A 21 1.56 -5.20 -76.73
N ILE A 22 1.76 -4.33 -77.73
CA ILE A 22 1.57 -2.88 -77.57
C ILE A 22 0.08 -2.55 -77.36
N CYS A 23 -0.84 -3.21 -78.08
CA CYS A 23 -2.28 -3.04 -77.85
C CYS A 23 -2.70 -3.44 -76.43
N HIS A 24 -2.17 -4.57 -75.92
CA HIS A 24 -2.38 -4.97 -74.52
C HIS A 24 -1.90 -3.91 -73.54
N TRP A 25 -0.67 -3.42 -73.74
CA TRP A 25 -0.08 -2.41 -72.87
C TRP A 25 -0.87 -1.10 -72.87
N VAL A 26 -1.28 -0.60 -74.04
CA VAL A 26 -2.08 0.62 -74.17
C VAL A 26 -3.45 0.48 -73.49
N ARG A 27 -4.12 -0.67 -73.65
CA ARG A 27 -5.41 -0.93 -72.98
C ARG A 27 -5.25 -1.07 -71.47
N ALA A 28 -4.19 -1.75 -71.00
CA ALA A 28 -3.87 -1.85 -69.58
C ALA A 28 -3.57 -0.48 -68.98
N MET A 29 -2.88 0.39 -69.72
CA MET A 29 -2.56 1.75 -69.29
C MET A 29 -3.80 2.65 -69.20
N ASP A 30 -4.78 2.52 -70.11
CA ASP A 30 -6.07 3.23 -70.04
C ASP A 30 -6.93 2.78 -68.84
N VAL A 31 -6.95 1.48 -68.54
CA VAL A 31 -7.63 0.96 -67.35
C VAL A 31 -6.93 1.42 -66.08
N TYR A 32 -5.59 1.37 -66.07
CA TYR A 32 -4.79 1.87 -64.95
C TYR A 32 -5.04 3.35 -64.69
N ASP A 33 -5.07 4.21 -65.71
CA ASP A 33 -5.33 5.65 -65.57
C ASP A 33 -6.69 5.91 -64.91
N LYS A 34 -7.75 5.25 -65.39
CA LYS A 34 -9.11 5.38 -64.83
C LYS A 34 -9.17 4.96 -63.36
N VAL A 35 -8.53 3.85 -63.01
CA VAL A 35 -8.48 3.35 -61.63
C VAL A 35 -7.58 4.24 -60.76
N ALA A 36 -6.42 4.64 -61.27
CA ALA A 36 -5.48 5.52 -60.58
C ALA A 36 -6.14 6.86 -60.23
N ARG A 37 -6.98 7.42 -61.10
CA ARG A 37 -7.72 8.65 -60.80
C ARG A 37 -8.64 8.55 -59.58
N ILE A 38 -9.15 7.36 -59.28
CA ILE A 38 -10.00 7.08 -58.11
C ILE A 38 -9.17 6.66 -56.89
N VAL A 39 -8.10 5.89 -57.11
CA VAL A 39 -7.29 5.30 -56.05
C VAL A 39 -6.23 6.26 -55.51
N MET A 40 -5.64 7.13 -56.33
CA MET A 40 -4.66 8.13 -55.89
C MET A 40 -5.19 9.05 -54.78
N PRO A 41 -6.38 9.68 -54.88
CA PRO A 41 -6.89 10.51 -53.79
C PRO A 41 -7.19 9.67 -52.52
N LYS A 42 -7.62 8.42 -52.66
CA LYS A 42 -7.82 7.51 -51.52
C LYS A 42 -6.51 7.14 -50.84
N LYS A 43 -5.45 6.89 -51.60
CA LYS A 43 -4.10 6.63 -51.06
C LYS A 43 -3.53 7.86 -50.34
N ALA A 44 -3.74 9.05 -50.90
CA ALA A 44 -3.33 10.29 -50.25
C ALA A 44 -4.08 10.52 -48.93
N ALA A 45 -5.41 10.36 -48.93
CA ALA A 45 -6.22 10.47 -47.71
C ALA A 45 -5.86 9.41 -46.65
N LEU A 46 -5.55 8.18 -47.09
CA LEU A 46 -5.07 7.12 -46.19
C LEU A 46 -3.74 7.52 -45.54
N ALA A 47 -2.77 7.99 -46.34
CA ALA A 47 -1.46 8.40 -45.82
C ALA A 47 -1.58 9.58 -44.84
N GLU A 48 -2.48 10.53 -45.09
CA GLU A 48 -2.76 11.63 -44.15
C GLU A 48 -3.32 11.11 -42.83
N ALA A 49 -4.34 10.24 -42.88
CA ALA A 49 -4.95 9.65 -41.69
C ALA A 49 -3.97 8.75 -40.90
N GLU A 50 -3.12 7.98 -41.59
CA GLU A 50 -2.08 7.17 -40.96
C GLU A 50 -1.02 8.03 -40.25
N ASN A 51 -0.61 9.14 -40.87
CA ASN A 51 0.31 10.09 -40.26
C ASN A 51 -0.30 10.77 -39.03
N GLU A 52 -1.57 11.17 -39.11
CA GLU A 52 -2.27 11.74 -37.95
C GLU A 52 -2.41 10.71 -36.82
N LEU A 53 -2.82 9.49 -37.14
CA LEU A 53 -2.91 8.38 -36.18
C LEU A 53 -1.57 8.13 -35.50
N ALA A 54 -0.47 8.10 -36.26
CA ALA A 54 0.87 7.91 -35.73
C ALA A 54 1.24 9.02 -34.72
N SER A 55 0.97 10.29 -35.05
CA SER A 55 1.22 11.42 -34.14
C SER A 55 0.37 11.34 -32.87
N GLN A 56 -0.90 10.96 -32.97
CA GLN A 56 -1.77 10.82 -31.80
C GLN A 56 -1.35 9.63 -30.92
N MET A 57 -0.94 8.52 -31.52
CA MET A 57 -0.42 7.36 -30.80
C MET A 57 0.87 7.69 -30.04
N GLU A 58 1.77 8.47 -30.64
CA GLU A 58 2.98 8.94 -29.97
C GLU A 58 2.64 9.78 -28.73
N LYS A 59 1.75 10.77 -28.88
CA LYS A 59 1.27 11.60 -27.76
C LYS A 59 0.60 10.76 -26.67
N LEU A 60 -0.24 9.80 -27.06
CA LEU A 60 -0.93 8.91 -26.13
C LEU A 60 0.06 8.07 -25.33
N ASN A 61 1.05 7.50 -26.00
CA ASN A 61 2.07 6.67 -25.36
C ASN A 61 2.97 7.49 -24.44
N ALA A 62 3.33 8.72 -24.82
CA ALA A 62 4.04 9.64 -23.94
C ALA A 62 3.24 9.93 -22.66
N LYS A 63 1.93 10.23 -22.78
CA LYS A 63 1.05 10.45 -21.62
C LYS A 63 0.84 9.22 -20.75
N ARG A 64 0.75 8.04 -21.36
CA ARG A 64 0.70 6.77 -20.61
C ARG A 64 1.99 6.51 -19.83
N ALA A 65 3.16 6.82 -20.41
CA ALA A 65 4.44 6.69 -19.73
C ALA A 65 4.55 7.68 -18.56
N GLU A 66 4.17 8.94 -18.75
CA GLU A 66 4.09 9.94 -17.67
C GLU A 66 3.18 9.46 -16.52
N LEU A 67 2.00 8.93 -16.87
CA LEU A 67 1.04 8.41 -15.88
C LEU A 67 1.63 7.24 -15.09
N GLN A 68 2.31 6.30 -15.76
CA GLN A 68 2.92 5.16 -15.08
C GLN A 68 3.97 5.62 -14.05
N VAL A 69 4.79 6.60 -14.39
CA VAL A 69 5.78 7.17 -13.44
C VAL A 69 5.09 7.79 -12.21
N ILE A 70 3.95 8.46 -12.40
CA ILE A 70 3.18 9.03 -11.29
C ILE A 70 2.56 7.92 -10.43
N LEU A 71 1.98 6.89 -11.03
CA LEU A 71 1.41 5.75 -10.32
C LEU A 71 2.47 5.03 -9.48
N ASP A 72 3.65 4.80 -10.05
CA ASP A 72 4.77 4.17 -9.34
C ASP A 72 5.23 5.01 -8.14
N LYS A 73 5.29 6.34 -8.30
CA LYS A 73 5.61 7.27 -7.21
C LYS A 73 4.53 7.26 -6.13
N LEU A 74 3.26 7.24 -6.52
CA LEU A 74 2.13 7.19 -5.61
C LEU A 74 2.14 5.90 -4.80
N GLN A 75 2.40 4.76 -5.46
CA GLN A 75 2.50 3.47 -4.79
C GLN A 75 3.62 3.47 -3.76
N LYS A 76 4.83 3.92 -4.14
CA LYS A 76 5.97 4.03 -3.21
C LYS A 76 5.65 4.93 -2.00
N LEU A 77 4.95 6.04 -2.24
CA LEU A 77 4.56 6.95 -1.16
C LEU A 77 3.53 6.31 -0.23
N ASN A 78 2.58 5.55 -0.78
CA ASN A 78 1.57 4.84 -0.02
C ASN A 78 2.19 3.71 0.83
N ASP A 79 3.12 2.95 0.26
CA ASP A 79 3.87 1.91 0.97
C ASP A 79 4.69 2.52 2.13
N PHE A 80 5.40 3.61 1.86
CA PHE A 80 6.15 4.34 2.88
C PHE A 80 5.24 4.90 3.99
N PHE A 81 4.09 5.45 3.62
CA PHE A 81 3.10 5.94 4.56
C PHE A 81 2.56 4.80 5.45
N ALA A 82 2.17 3.68 4.85
CA ALA A 82 1.68 2.51 5.59
C ALA A 82 2.73 1.98 6.58
N GLU A 83 3.99 1.91 6.16
CA GLU A 83 5.08 1.51 7.04
C GLU A 83 5.28 2.50 8.19
N LYS A 84 5.29 3.81 7.92
CA LYS A 84 5.43 4.84 8.96
C LYS A 84 4.24 4.88 9.92
N SER A 85 3.02 4.69 9.43
CA SER A 85 1.84 4.55 10.27
C SER A 85 1.92 3.33 11.19
N ARG A 86 2.44 2.20 10.69
CA ARG A 86 2.67 1.00 11.51
C ARG A 86 3.74 1.25 12.59
N GLN A 87 4.85 1.88 12.23
CA GLN A 87 5.90 2.26 13.18
C GLN A 87 5.36 3.21 14.26
N LYS A 88 4.59 4.24 13.86
CA LYS A 88 3.93 5.17 14.78
C LYS A 88 3.05 4.44 15.77
N LYS A 89 2.16 3.57 15.29
CA LYS A 89 1.25 2.81 16.17
C LYS A 89 2.02 1.90 17.14
N GLY A 90 3.08 1.24 16.69
CA GLY A 90 3.94 0.43 17.56
C GLY A 90 4.57 1.25 18.69
N LEU A 91 5.06 2.45 18.39
CA LEU A 91 5.60 3.36 19.40
C LEU A 91 4.52 3.87 20.37
N GLU A 92 3.33 4.18 19.88
CA GLU A 92 2.19 4.56 20.73
C GLU A 92 1.81 3.43 21.70
N ASP A 93 1.77 2.18 21.23
CA ASP A 93 1.49 1.00 22.06
C ASP A 93 2.61 0.75 23.10
N GLU A 94 3.88 0.98 22.74
CA GLU A 94 5.02 0.88 23.65
C GLU A 94 4.97 1.95 24.75
N ILE A 95 4.62 3.19 24.39
CA ILE A 95 4.47 4.31 25.32
C ILE A 95 3.36 4.00 26.33
N ASP A 96 2.18 3.58 25.87
CA ASP A 96 1.05 3.22 26.74
C ASP A 96 1.41 2.06 27.70
N ASN A 97 2.13 1.04 27.22
CA ASN A 97 2.60 -0.05 28.07
C ASN A 97 3.62 0.44 29.12
N CYS A 98 4.54 1.32 28.72
CA CYS A 98 5.51 1.92 29.63
C CYS A 98 4.82 2.75 30.72
N GLU A 99 3.84 3.58 30.35
CA GLU A 99 3.05 4.39 31.28
C GLU A 99 2.29 3.51 32.29
N LYS A 100 1.65 2.44 31.82
CA LYS A 100 0.98 1.45 32.68
C LYS A 100 1.95 0.78 33.65
N LYS A 101 3.14 0.42 33.19
CA LYS A 101 4.20 -0.16 34.06
C LYS A 101 4.67 0.86 35.10
N LEU A 102 4.87 2.11 34.71
CA LEU A 102 5.30 3.19 35.59
C LEU A 102 4.26 3.45 36.68
N ASN A 103 2.97 3.54 36.32
CA ASN A 103 1.88 3.73 37.28
C ASN A 103 1.81 2.57 38.30
N ARG A 104 2.00 1.33 37.85
CA ARG A 104 2.06 0.15 38.74
C ARG A 104 3.27 0.21 39.68
N ALA A 105 4.43 0.57 39.15
CA ALA A 105 5.65 0.71 39.94
C ALA A 105 5.53 1.80 41.00
N GLU A 106 4.94 2.94 40.66
CA GLU A 106 4.67 4.04 41.60
C GLU A 106 3.75 3.61 42.73
N LYS A 107 2.65 2.91 42.42
CA LYS A 107 1.75 2.34 43.44
C LYS A 107 2.45 1.36 44.36
N LEU A 108 3.30 0.49 43.82
CA LEU A 108 4.10 -0.44 44.62
C LEU A 108 5.08 0.30 45.52
N LEU A 109 5.81 1.29 44.99
CA LEU A 109 6.73 2.11 45.79
C LEU A 109 6.03 2.85 46.92
N GLY A 110 4.86 3.46 46.65
CA GLY A 110 4.04 4.11 47.65
C GLY A 110 3.56 3.13 48.74
N GLY A 111 3.09 1.94 48.35
CA GLY A 111 2.66 0.90 49.29
C GLY A 111 3.80 0.33 50.13
N LEU A 112 4.94 0.01 49.51
CA LEU A 112 6.11 -0.53 50.20
C LEU A 112 6.73 0.49 51.17
N GLY A 113 6.67 1.78 50.87
CA GLY A 113 7.13 2.84 51.76
C GLY A 113 6.39 2.85 53.10
N GLY A 114 5.05 2.79 53.04
CA GLY A 114 4.22 2.69 54.25
C GLY A 114 4.45 1.38 55.01
N GLU A 115 4.57 0.27 54.28
CA GLU A 115 4.79 -1.05 54.87
C GLU A 115 6.14 -1.16 55.59
N LYS A 116 7.20 -0.55 55.06
CA LYS A 116 8.50 -0.46 55.72
C LYS A 116 8.40 0.21 57.09
N THR A 117 7.69 1.34 57.18
CA THR A 117 7.47 2.05 58.45
C THR A 117 6.67 1.18 59.41
N ARG A 118 5.57 0.58 58.94
CA ARG A 118 4.71 -0.30 59.74
C ARG A 118 5.48 -1.49 60.31
N TRP A 119 6.27 -2.18 59.49
CA TRP A 119 7.10 -3.31 59.94
C TRP A 119 8.19 -2.87 60.91
N SER A 120 8.79 -1.70 60.71
CA SER A 120 9.79 -1.15 61.63
C SER A 120 9.18 -0.86 63.00
N GLU A 121 8.01 -0.22 63.06
CA GLU A 121 7.28 0.05 64.30
C GLU A 121 6.81 -1.24 64.97
N THR A 122 6.27 -2.19 64.19
CA THR A 122 5.83 -3.50 64.72
C THR A 122 7.00 -4.26 65.31
N ALA A 123 8.16 -4.26 64.65
CA ALA A 123 9.37 -4.91 65.16
C ALA A 123 9.86 -4.27 66.48
N GLN A 124 9.83 -2.94 66.60
CA GLN A 124 10.17 -2.24 67.84
C GLN A 124 9.20 -2.57 68.98
N ASN A 125 7.90 -2.55 68.71
CA ASN A 125 6.87 -2.89 69.69
C ASN A 125 6.95 -4.35 70.15
N LEU A 126 7.22 -5.27 69.21
CA LEU A 126 7.44 -6.67 69.52
C LEU A 126 8.69 -6.86 70.39
N HIS A 127 9.79 -6.16 70.10
CA HIS A 127 11.00 -6.21 70.92
C HIS A 127 10.74 -5.77 72.37
N ARG A 128 9.96 -4.70 72.57
CA ARG A 128 9.54 -4.27 73.92
C ARG A 128 8.64 -5.32 74.60
N SER A 129 7.67 -5.87 73.86
CA SER A 129 6.73 -6.86 74.40
C SER A 129 7.46 -8.15 74.82
N ILE A 130 8.45 -8.60 74.05
CA ILE A 130 9.28 -9.78 74.40
C ILE A 130 10.02 -9.55 75.73
N SER A 131 10.53 -8.35 75.99
CA SER A 131 11.18 -8.06 77.28
C SER A 131 10.22 -8.11 78.48
N ASN A 132 8.95 -7.74 78.28
CA ASN A 132 7.95 -7.67 79.34
C ASN A 132 7.13 -8.95 79.50
N ILE A 133 7.20 -9.88 78.54
CA ILE A 133 6.28 -11.03 78.43
C ILE A 133 6.29 -11.94 79.66
N VAL A 134 7.44 -12.11 80.31
CA VAL A 134 7.54 -12.96 81.51
C VAL A 134 6.73 -12.35 82.66
N GLY A 135 6.79 -11.02 82.82
CA GLY A 135 6.00 -10.30 83.81
C GLY A 135 4.50 -10.30 83.48
N ASP A 136 4.16 -10.02 82.22
CA ASP A 136 2.77 -10.01 81.76
C ASP A 136 2.09 -11.38 81.92
N VAL A 137 2.78 -12.47 81.57
CA VAL A 137 2.28 -13.83 81.73
C VAL A 137 2.18 -14.22 83.21
N LEU A 138 3.14 -13.82 84.05
CA LEU A 138 3.09 -14.07 85.49
C LEU A 138 1.88 -13.37 86.15
N LEU A 139 1.65 -12.09 85.82
CA LEU A 139 0.51 -11.32 86.33
C LEU A 139 -0.81 -11.89 85.82
N ALA A 140 -0.93 -12.18 84.52
CA ALA A 140 -2.13 -12.81 83.95
C ALA A 140 -2.42 -14.19 84.57
N GLY A 141 -1.38 -15.01 84.76
CA GLY A 141 -1.46 -16.29 85.46
C GLY A 141 -1.90 -16.13 86.92
N GLY A 142 -1.37 -15.14 87.64
CA GLY A 142 -1.77 -14.82 89.01
C GLY A 142 -3.23 -14.38 89.10
N CYS A 143 -3.68 -13.47 88.23
CA CYS A 143 -5.07 -13.02 88.17
C CYS A 143 -6.03 -14.18 87.88
N THR A 144 -5.71 -15.05 86.90
CA THR A 144 -6.56 -16.19 86.57
C THR A 144 -6.62 -17.23 87.68
N ALA A 145 -5.50 -17.50 88.36
CA ALA A 145 -5.45 -18.48 89.45
C ALA A 145 -6.12 -18.00 90.74
N TYR A 146 -5.99 -16.72 91.09
CA TYR A 146 -6.37 -16.22 92.42
C TYR A 146 -7.51 -15.20 92.43
N LEU A 147 -7.69 -14.39 91.37
CA LEU A 147 -8.70 -13.32 91.35
C LEU A 147 -10.03 -13.74 90.73
N GLY A 148 -10.13 -14.93 90.12
CA GLY A 148 -11.35 -15.38 89.43
C GLY A 148 -12.59 -15.57 90.31
N PHE A 149 -12.44 -15.82 91.61
CA PHE A 149 -13.55 -15.96 92.56
C PHE A 149 -13.97 -14.63 93.21
N PHE A 150 -13.13 -13.60 93.14
CA PHE A 150 -13.38 -12.33 93.82
C PHE A 150 -14.09 -11.34 92.88
N PRO A 151 -15.14 -10.63 93.34
CA PRO A 151 -15.76 -9.56 92.57
C PRO A 151 -14.81 -8.37 92.43
N THR A 152 -14.80 -7.71 91.27
CA THR A 152 -14.10 -6.45 91.07
C THR A 152 -14.79 -5.36 91.90
N GLU A 153 -14.07 -4.69 92.80
CA GLU A 153 -14.55 -3.45 93.44
C GLU A 153 -14.80 -2.34 92.42
#